data_AF-A0A517NEY0-F1
#
_entry.id   AF-A0A517NEY0-F1
#
_cell.length_a   1.000
_cell.length_b   1.000
_cell.length_c   1.000
_cell.angle_alpha   90.00
_cell.angle_beta   90.00
_cell.angle_gamma   90.00
#
_symmetry.space_group_name_H-M   'P 1'
#
loop_
_entity.id
_entity.type
_entity.pdbx_description
1 polymer ?
#
loop_
_entity_poly.entity_id
_entity_poly.type
_entity_poly.pdbx_seq_one_letter_code
_entity_poly.pdbx_strand_id
1 'polypeptide(L)' 'MMHKIQITPERLIGRMSLAEVQEFLGDLDLSDTARDAARFKNLVFQLDDLELAIETVGGPVLQQRKAA' A
#
# COMPACT_ATOMS: atom_id res chain seq x y z
N MET A 1 6.03 -30.10 -7.22
CA MET A 1 4.92 -29.15 -7.48
C MET A 1 5.43 -27.74 -7.23
N MET A 2 5.66 -26.94 -8.28
CA MET A 2 6.11 -25.55 -8.12
C MET A 2 4.99 -24.75 -7.43
N HIS A 3 5.21 -24.35 -6.18
CA HIS A 3 4.32 -23.40 -5.51
C HIS A 3 4.50 -22.05 -6.21
N LYS A 4 3.54 -21.65 -7.06
CA LYS A 4 3.45 -20.25 -7.50
C LYS A 4 3.22 -19.41 -6.24
N ILE A 5 4.25 -18.70 -5.79
CA ILE A 5 4.11 -17.73 -4.72
C ILE A 5 3.14 -16.68 -5.24
N GLN A 6 1.91 -16.66 -4.73
CA GLN A 6 1.01 -15.53 -4.94
C GLN A 6 1.63 -14.34 -4.20
N ILE A 7 2.10 -13.35 -4.96
CA ILE A 7 2.56 -12.08 -4.42
C ILE A 7 1.32 -11.22 -4.27
N THR A 8 0.95 -10.94 -3.03
CA THR A 8 -0.15 -10.01 -2.74
C THR A 8 0.32 -8.57 -2.94
N PRO A 9 -0.58 -7.61 -3.18
CA PRO A 9 -0.22 -6.19 -3.31
C PRO A 9 0.56 -5.65 -2.11
N GLU A 10 0.20 -6.07 -0.89
CA GLU A 10 0.88 -5.69 0.36
C GLU A 10 2.34 -6.16 0.35
N ARG A 11 2.56 -7.41 -0.11
CA ARG A 11 3.91 -7.97 -0.27
C ARG A 11 4.70 -7.26 -1.36
N LEU A 12 4.04 -6.70 -2.37
CA LEU A 12 4.69 -5.88 -3.40
C LEU A 12 5.17 -4.55 -2.80
N ILE A 13 4.30 -3.82 -2.09
CA ILE A 13 4.65 -2.57 -1.38
C ILE A 13 5.79 -2.82 -0.39
N GLY A 14 5.76 -3.94 0.34
CA GLY A 14 6.83 -4.33 1.26
C GLY A 14 8.21 -4.43 0.59
N ARG A 15 8.25 -4.85 -0.70
CA ARG A 15 9.47 -5.03 -1.49
C ARG A 15 9.92 -3.78 -2.25
N MET A 16 9.03 -2.82 -2.48
CA MET A 16 9.35 -1.56 -3.14
C MET A 16 10.33 -0.73 -2.31
N SER A 17 11.26 -0.06 -2.98
CA SER A 17 12.07 1.00 -2.39
C SER A 17 11.19 2.16 -1.92
N LEU A 18 11.74 3.05 -1.09
CA LEU A 18 10.99 4.24 -0.68
C LEU A 18 10.64 5.12 -1.88
N ALA A 19 11.53 5.25 -2.87
CA ALA A 19 11.27 6.05 -4.07
C ALA A 19 10.09 5.51 -4.88
N GLU A 20 10.02 4.19 -5.09
CA GLU A 20 8.89 3.55 -5.77
C GLU A 20 7.58 3.74 -5.00
N VAL A 21 7.62 3.73 -3.66
CA VAL A 21 6.43 4.02 -2.84
C VAL A 21 6.04 5.49 -2.91
N GLN A 22 7.00 6.41 -3.01
CA GLN A 22 6.71 7.82 -3.23
C GLN A 22 6.01 8.02 -4.57
N GLU A 23 6.51 7.41 -5.65
CA GLU A 23 5.86 7.43 -6.97
C GLU A 23 4.43 6.89 -6.89
N PHE A 24 4.23 5.75 -6.22
CA PHE A 24 2.90 5.18 -6.00
C PHE A 24 1.95 6.12 -5.23
N LEU A 25 2.44 6.81 -4.20
CA LEU A 25 1.64 7.80 -3.46
C LEU A 25 1.33 9.03 -4.34
N GLY A 26 2.29 9.46 -5.17
CA GLY A 26 2.10 10.54 -6.14
C GLY A 26 1.03 10.20 -7.18
N ASP A 27 1.01 8.97 -7.69
CA ASP A 27 -0.01 8.49 -8.64
C ASP A 27 -1.44 8.50 -8.02
N LEU A 28 -1.54 8.51 -6.70
CA LEU A 28 -2.80 8.59 -5.95
C LEU A 28 -3.13 10.01 -5.49
N ASP A 29 -2.40 11.03 -5.94
CA ASP A 29 -2.49 12.43 -5.48
C ASP A 29 -2.32 12.56 -3.95
N LEU A 30 -1.48 11.70 -3.35
CA LEU A 30 -1.15 11.71 -1.92
C LEU A 30 0.21 12.35 -1.65
N SER A 31 0.44 12.70 -0.38
CA SER A 31 1.74 13.21 0.06
C SER A 31 2.83 12.17 -0.19
N ASP A 32 3.76 12.50 -1.07
CA ASP A 32 4.81 11.62 -1.61
C ASP A 32 6.18 11.89 -0.95
N THR A 33 6.21 12.50 0.25
CA THR A 33 7.46 12.73 0.95
C THR A 33 8.10 11.40 1.38
N ALA A 34 9.42 11.35 1.50
CA ALA A 34 10.13 10.15 1.98
C ALA A 34 9.65 9.70 3.38
N ARG A 35 9.21 10.65 4.23
CA ARG A 35 8.61 10.38 5.54
C ARG A 35 7.26 9.69 5.40
N ASP A 36 6.42 10.17 4.49
CA ASP A 36 5.08 9.62 4.27
C ASP A 36 5.14 8.25 3.60
N ALA A 37 6.04 8.04 2.64
CA ALA A 37 6.29 6.72 2.05
C ALA A 37 6.75 5.69 3.09
N ALA A 38 7.67 6.06 3.99
CA ALA A 38 8.10 5.18 5.07
C ALA A 38 6.95 4.87 6.04
N ARG A 39 6.14 5.89 6.38
CA ARG A 39 4.94 5.72 7.21
C ARG A 39 3.92 4.79 6.54
N PHE A 40 3.68 4.96 5.24
CA PHE A 40 2.75 4.15 4.47
C PHE A 40 3.19 2.68 4.41
N LYS A 41 4.48 2.40 4.14
CA LYS A 41 5.00 1.03 4.18
C LYS A 41 4.76 0.35 5.53
N ASN A 42 4.97 1.09 6.63
CA ASN A 42 4.71 0.56 7.97
C ASN A 42 3.21 0.28 8.18
N LEU A 43 2.33 1.15 7.69
CA LEU A 43 0.88 0.93 7.76
C LEU A 43 0.45 -0.31 6.99
N VAL A 44 0.92 -0.49 5.75
CA VAL A 44 0.62 -1.69 4.94
C VAL A 44 1.06 -2.96 5.68
N PHE A 45 2.24 -2.95 6.30
CA PHE A 45 2.72 -4.09 7.09
C PHE A 45 1.91 -4.33 8.37
N GLN A 46 1.49 -3.27 9.06
CA GLN A 46 0.75 -3.36 10.33
C GLN A 46 -0.70 -3.80 10.14
N LEU A 47 -1.33 -3.33 9.06
CA LEU A 47 -2.73 -3.58 8.76
C LEU A 47 -2.92 -4.86 7.94
N ASP A 48 -1.88 -5.30 7.20
CA ASP A 48 -1.96 -6.37 6.20
C ASP A 48 -3.13 -6.18 5.22
N ASP A 49 -3.47 -4.92 4.97
CA ASP A 49 -4.59 -4.45 4.16
C ASP A 49 -4.16 -3.16 3.46
N LEU A 50 -3.88 -3.27 2.15
CA LEU A 50 -3.41 -2.14 1.35
C LEU A 50 -4.48 -1.05 1.24
N GLU A 51 -5.75 -1.42 1.05
CA GLU A 51 -6.83 -0.45 0.88
C GLU A 51 -7.02 0.36 2.16
N LEU A 52 -7.03 -0.30 3.32
CA LEU A 52 -7.12 0.38 4.61
C LEU A 52 -5.91 1.28 4.88
N ALA A 53 -4.71 0.87 4.45
CA ALA A 53 -3.52 1.71 4.57
C ALA A 53 -3.62 2.98 3.71
N ILE A 54 -4.15 2.87 2.48
CA ILE A 54 -4.40 4.00 1.58
C ILE A 54 -5.42 4.96 2.22
N GLU A 55 -6.55 4.44 2.72
CA GLU A 55 -7.56 5.24 3.42
C GLU A 55 -6.97 5.98 4.63
N THR A 56 -6.10 5.32 5.40
CA THR A 56 -5.47 5.88 6.61
C THR A 56 -4.55 7.06 6.32
N VAL A 57 -3.95 7.11 5.13
CA VAL A 57 -3.11 8.25 4.69
C VAL A 57 -3.90 9.32 3.94
N GLY A 58 -5.23 9.20 3.88
CA GLY A 58 -6.12 10.16 3.22
C GLY A 58 -6.41 9.85 1.75
N GLY A 59 -6.07 8.65 1.30
CA GLY A 59 -6.36 8.17 -0.05
C GLY A 59 -7.83 7.86 -0.27
N PRO A 60 -8.21 7.59 -1.53
CA PRO A 60 -9.59 7.29 -1.89
C PRO A 60 -10.06 6.01 -1.18
N VAL A 61 -11.28 6.07 -0.63
CA VAL A 61 -11.97 4.89 -0.10
C VAL A 61 -12.35 4.00 -1.26
N LEU A 62 -11.66 2.87 -1.40
CA LEU A 62 -12.01 1.85 -2.37
C LEU A 62 -13.17 1.05 -1.79
N GLN A 63 -14.42 1.44 -2.10
CA GLN A 63 -15.65 0.81 -1.58
C GLN A 63 -15.89 -0.64 -2.07
N GLN A 64 -14.85 -1.44 -2.28
CA GLN A 64 -14.96 -2.87 -2.59
C GLN A 64 -15.01 -3.77 -1.36
N ARG A 65 -15.27 -3.22 -0.17
CA ARG A 65 -15.77 -4.02 0.97
C ARG A 65 -17.17 -4.52 0.64
N LYS A 66 -17.24 -5.59 -0.16
CA LYS A 66 -18.44 -6.41 -0.29
C LYS A 66 -18.92 -6.71 1.12
N ALA A 67 -20.09 -6.19 1.45
CA ALA A 67 -20.92 -6.72 2.50
C ALA A 67 -20.97 -8.24 2.32
N ALA A 68 -20.32 -8.95 3.24
CA ALA A 68 -20.40 -10.38 3.42
C ALA A 68 -20.93 -10.63 4.83
#